data_AF-A0A3N9XRJ3-F1
#
_entry.id   AF-A0A3N9XRJ3-F1
#
_cell.length_a   1.000
_cell.length_b   1.000
_cell.length_c   1.000
_cell.angle_alpha   90.00
_cell.angle_beta   90.00
_cell.angle_gamma   90.00
#
_symmetry.space_group_name_H-M   'P 1'
#
loop_
_entity.id
_entity.type
_entity.pdbx_description
1 polymer ?
#
loop_
_entity_poly.entity_id
_entity_poly.type
_entity_poly.pdbx_seq_one_letter_code
_entity_poly.pdbx_strand_id
1 'polypeptide(L)'
;MTTVVRRATQWNRPLMVFVSAMAVLAVVAAVGILVDSRVLTGAPIWLKPFKFAVSFVLYGATLAWMLSLLPRRSRAAEWAVTVIVAMAVIEMIVIVAQVVRGQTSHFNGTSPLNGALFSVMGAAIMVLFLAHLLVGVVLLIRRIPDRAAATAVGWGLGLSLLGMLAAVPMVLPMQEPGIDGISGAHSVGVVDGGSGLPVVGWSTTGGDLRIGHFVGLHALQALPILAILLSRFATRLDERTRARLLVVAGAAYGVLTVLLTWQALRGQPLLRPDAVTLAAVAALVVATATATGLVLARRRRPELALAA
;
A
#
# COMPACT_ATOMS: atom_id res chain seq x y z
N MET A 1 4.23 22.75 -10.72
CA MET A 1 4.58 21.33 -10.45
C MET A 1 6.09 21.08 -10.54
N THR A 2 6.81 21.60 -11.53
CA THR A 2 8.28 21.47 -11.67
C THR A 2 9.06 22.01 -10.46
N THR A 3 8.60 23.11 -9.86
CA THR A 3 9.16 23.67 -8.61
C THR A 3 8.93 22.81 -7.37
N VAL A 4 7.85 22.01 -7.35
CA VAL A 4 7.50 21.12 -6.22
C VAL A 4 8.34 19.85 -6.26
N VAL A 5 8.51 19.25 -7.44
CA VAL A 5 9.38 18.08 -7.65
C VAL A 5 10.84 18.43 -7.37
N ARG A 6 11.31 19.60 -7.83
CA ARG A 6 12.69 20.06 -7.56
C ARG A 6 12.94 20.38 -6.08
N ARG A 7 11.90 20.77 -5.32
CA ARG A 7 11.99 20.94 -3.85
C ARG A 7 12.09 19.59 -3.14
N ALA A 8 11.24 18.64 -3.51
CA ALA A 8 11.20 17.31 -2.89
C ALA A 8 12.52 16.56 -3.06
N THR A 9 13.14 16.63 -4.25
CA THR A 9 14.43 15.96 -4.53
C THR A 9 15.62 16.58 -3.80
N GLN A 10 15.54 17.86 -3.43
CA GLN A 10 16.62 18.54 -2.69
C GLN A 10 16.55 18.35 -1.17
N TRP A 11 15.41 17.90 -0.62
CA TRP A 11 15.18 17.93 0.83
C TRP A 11 15.59 16.66 1.57
N ASN A 12 15.59 15.49 0.91
CA ASN A 12 16.02 14.24 1.53
C ASN A 12 16.90 13.41 0.59
N ARG A 13 18.21 13.69 0.61
CA ARG A 13 19.20 12.96 -0.20
C ARG A 13 19.19 11.45 0.05
N PRO A 14 19.16 10.95 1.31
CA PRO A 14 19.06 9.51 1.58
C PRO A 14 17.89 8.84 0.88
N LEU A 15 16.70 9.45 0.92
CA LEU A 15 15.51 8.94 0.24
C LEU A 15 15.70 8.85 -1.28
N MET A 16 16.24 9.89 -1.90
CA MET A 16 16.42 9.90 -3.36
C MET A 16 17.49 8.90 -3.83
N VAL A 17 18.57 8.73 -3.06
CA VAL A 17 19.57 7.70 -3.31
C VAL A 17 18.95 6.31 -3.21
N PHE A 18 18.16 6.06 -2.15
CA PHE A 18 17.45 4.80 -1.98
C PHE A 18 16.47 4.52 -3.13
N VAL A 19 15.64 5.48 -3.53
CA VAL A 19 14.73 5.35 -4.67
C VAL A 19 15.49 5.01 -5.95
N SER A 20 16.62 5.66 -6.20
CA SER A 20 17.45 5.40 -7.38
C SER A 20 18.05 4.00 -7.35
N ALA A 21 18.56 3.56 -6.19
CA ALA A 21 19.09 2.22 -5.98
C ALA A 21 18.01 1.16 -6.19
N MET A 22 16.79 1.39 -5.70
CA MET A 22 15.65 0.48 -5.91
C MET A 22 15.21 0.45 -7.37
N ALA A 23 15.25 1.56 -8.10
CA ALA A 23 14.97 1.55 -9.54
C ALA A 23 15.98 0.69 -10.31
N VAL A 24 17.28 0.80 -9.98
CA VAL A 24 18.32 -0.07 -10.55
C VAL A 24 18.09 -1.53 -10.17
N LEU A 25 17.80 -1.80 -8.90
CA LEU A 25 17.53 -3.16 -8.42
C LEU A 25 16.29 -3.76 -9.09
N ALA A 26 15.25 -2.97 -9.40
CA ALA A 26 14.10 -3.44 -10.16
C ALA A 26 14.51 -3.90 -11.56
N VAL A 27 15.40 -3.17 -12.25
CA VAL A 27 15.94 -3.60 -13.56
C VAL A 27 16.75 -4.88 -13.41
N VAL A 28 17.64 -4.96 -12.41
CA VAL A 28 18.44 -6.16 -12.14
C VAL A 28 17.56 -7.37 -11.85
N ALA A 29 16.54 -7.22 -11.01
CA ALA A 29 15.60 -8.28 -10.69
C ALA A 29 14.73 -8.66 -11.90
N ALA A 30 14.38 -7.70 -12.77
CA ALA A 30 13.67 -7.99 -14.01
C ALA A 30 14.53 -8.83 -14.97
N VAL A 31 15.82 -8.53 -15.11
CA VAL A 31 16.77 -9.39 -15.83
C VAL A 31 16.85 -10.76 -15.16
N GLY A 32 16.95 -10.81 -13.82
CA GLY A 32 16.95 -12.03 -13.04
C GLY A 32 15.74 -12.93 -13.30
N ILE A 33 14.54 -12.37 -13.46
CA ILE A 33 13.32 -13.13 -13.83
C ILE A 33 13.49 -13.84 -15.18
N LEU A 34 14.25 -13.26 -16.11
CA LEU A 34 14.43 -13.81 -17.47
C LEU A 34 15.59 -14.81 -17.56
N VAL A 35 16.65 -14.62 -16.76
CA VAL A 35 17.90 -15.40 -16.91
C VAL A 35 18.13 -16.44 -15.81
N ASP A 36 17.48 -16.33 -14.66
CA ASP A 36 17.58 -17.29 -13.56
C ASP A 36 16.32 -18.16 -13.52
N SER A 37 16.48 -19.43 -13.89
CA SER A 37 15.39 -20.41 -13.99
C SER A 37 14.87 -20.90 -12.63
N ARG A 38 15.50 -20.51 -11.51
CA ARG A 38 15.07 -20.94 -10.18
C ARG A 38 13.68 -20.41 -9.85
N VAL A 39 12.87 -21.31 -9.32
CA VAL A 39 11.51 -21.03 -8.84
C VAL A 39 11.48 -21.17 -7.33
N LEU A 40 10.86 -20.22 -6.65
CA LEU A 40 10.63 -20.25 -5.21
C LEU A 40 9.15 -19.97 -4.96
N THR A 41 8.48 -20.85 -4.20
CA THR A 41 7.04 -20.76 -3.90
C THR A 41 6.16 -20.57 -5.16
N GLY A 42 6.44 -21.34 -6.21
CA GLY A 42 5.66 -21.33 -7.46
C GLY A 42 5.89 -20.13 -8.39
N ALA A 43 6.85 -19.25 -8.10
CA ALA A 43 7.17 -18.09 -8.92
C ALA A 43 8.68 -17.94 -9.19
N PRO A 44 9.10 -17.24 -10.27
CA PRO A 44 10.51 -16.91 -10.50
C PRO A 44 11.12 -16.26 -9.27
N ILE A 45 12.29 -16.72 -8.84
CA ILE A 45 12.84 -16.36 -7.53
C ILE A 45 13.11 -14.84 -7.38
N TRP A 46 13.42 -14.16 -8.49
CA TRP A 46 13.65 -12.71 -8.53
C TRP A 46 12.38 -11.86 -8.56
N LEU A 47 11.20 -12.48 -8.69
CA LEU A 47 9.94 -11.76 -8.74
C LEU A 47 9.64 -11.01 -7.43
N LYS A 48 10.00 -11.58 -6.28
CA LYS A 48 9.83 -10.90 -4.98
C LYS A 48 10.73 -9.65 -4.89
N PRO A 49 12.06 -9.73 -5.12
CA PRO A 49 12.90 -8.53 -5.21
C PRO A 49 12.38 -7.47 -6.16
N PHE A 50 11.92 -7.88 -7.36
CA PHE A 50 11.35 -6.95 -8.34
C PHE A 50 10.16 -6.17 -7.77
N LYS A 51 9.18 -6.86 -7.18
CA LYS A 51 8.01 -6.22 -6.56
C LYS A 51 8.38 -5.26 -5.44
N PHE A 52 9.27 -5.68 -4.55
CA PHE A 52 9.68 -4.85 -3.42
C PHE A 52 10.44 -3.61 -3.89
N ALA A 53 11.35 -3.77 -4.86
CA ALA A 53 12.08 -2.66 -5.46
C ALA A 53 11.14 -1.63 -6.12
N VAL A 54 10.19 -2.10 -6.96
CA VAL A 54 9.18 -1.22 -7.58
C VAL A 54 8.30 -0.54 -6.51
N SER A 55 7.86 -1.30 -5.50
CA SER A 55 7.06 -0.74 -4.39
C SER A 55 7.83 0.35 -3.64
N PHE A 56 9.11 0.14 -3.34
CA PHE A 56 9.94 1.13 -2.67
C PHE A 56 10.23 2.37 -3.51
N VAL A 57 10.30 2.26 -4.85
CA VAL A 57 10.36 3.43 -5.75
C VAL A 57 9.08 4.25 -5.61
N LEU A 58 7.92 3.61 -5.72
CA LEU A 58 6.62 4.30 -5.63
C LEU A 58 6.39 4.89 -4.23
N TYR A 59 6.74 4.15 -3.20
CA TYR A 59 6.63 4.57 -1.81
C TYR A 59 7.57 5.74 -1.51
N GLY A 60 8.82 5.67 -1.96
CA GLY A 60 9.78 6.77 -1.78
C GLY A 60 9.36 8.04 -2.53
N ALA A 61 8.83 7.92 -3.75
CA ALA A 61 8.23 9.06 -4.47
C ALA A 61 7.03 9.65 -3.71
N THR A 62 6.19 8.80 -3.11
CA THR A 62 5.05 9.22 -2.28
C THR A 62 5.51 9.97 -1.04
N LEU A 63 6.54 9.48 -0.34
CA LEU A 63 7.14 10.16 0.82
C LEU A 63 7.76 11.51 0.43
N ALA A 64 8.48 11.57 -0.69
CA ALA A 64 9.06 12.81 -1.18
C ALA A 64 7.98 13.86 -1.50
N TRP A 65 6.88 13.42 -2.12
CA TRP A 65 5.71 14.27 -2.35
C TRP A 65 5.06 14.72 -1.04
N MET A 66 4.85 13.82 -0.08
CA MET A 66 4.28 14.15 1.24
C MET A 66 5.13 15.20 1.97
N LEU A 67 6.45 15.04 1.99
CA LEU A 67 7.35 16.04 2.58
C LEU A 67 7.24 17.41 1.89
N SER A 68 6.97 17.44 0.59
CA SER A 68 6.79 18.69 -0.16
C SER A 68 5.51 19.47 0.22
N LEU A 69 4.55 18.81 0.88
CA LEU A 69 3.32 19.45 1.37
C LEU A 69 3.55 20.24 2.68
N LEU A 70 4.66 20.01 3.38
CA LEU A 70 4.94 20.70 4.63
C LEU A 70 5.23 22.18 4.37
N PRO A 71 4.57 23.12 5.10
CA PRO A 71 4.80 24.56 4.93
C PRO A 71 6.24 24.98 5.22
N ARG A 72 6.92 24.25 6.13
CA ARG A 72 8.33 24.42 6.51
C ARG A 72 8.96 23.06 6.76
N ARG A 73 10.29 22.98 6.65
CA ARG A 73 11.05 21.76 6.96
C ARG A 73 10.72 21.27 8.38
N SER A 74 10.66 19.95 8.54
CA SER A 74 10.41 19.31 9.83
C SER A 74 11.48 18.26 10.09
N ARG A 75 12.35 18.51 11.09
CA ARG A 75 13.40 17.57 11.48
C ARG A 75 12.83 16.20 11.87
N ALA A 76 11.66 16.18 12.51
CA ALA A 76 10.98 14.94 12.89
C ALA A 76 10.58 14.11 11.65
N ALA A 77 10.01 14.75 10.61
CA ALA A 77 9.64 14.04 9.38
C ALA A 77 10.87 13.61 8.57
N GLU A 78 11.91 14.45 8.52
CA GLU A 78 13.16 14.12 7.83
C GLU A 78 13.89 12.94 8.50
N TRP A 79 13.95 12.94 9.83
CA TRP A 79 14.51 11.83 10.61
C TRP A 79 13.69 10.55 10.41
N ALA A 80 12.36 10.64 10.50
CA ALA A 80 11.48 9.50 10.26
C ALA A 80 11.69 8.89 8.86
N VAL A 81 11.84 9.73 7.83
CA VAL A 81 12.15 9.25 6.48
C VAL A 81 13.52 8.58 6.41
N THR A 82 14.54 9.11 7.11
CA THR A 82 15.85 8.43 7.19
C THR A 82 15.74 7.06 7.86
N VAL A 83 14.94 6.94 8.93
CA VAL A 83 14.67 5.65 9.60
C VAL A 83 13.95 4.69 8.67
N ILE A 84 12.92 5.16 7.94
CA ILE A 84 12.22 4.37 6.93
C ILE A 84 13.21 3.82 5.89
N VAL A 85 14.09 4.68 5.36
CA VAL A 85 15.10 4.27 4.38
C VAL A 85 16.04 3.22 4.97
N ALA A 86 16.54 3.42 6.18
CA ALA A 86 17.43 2.45 6.84
C ALA A 86 16.77 1.08 7.00
N MET A 87 15.51 1.04 7.48
CA MET A 87 14.77 -0.22 7.64
C MET A 87 14.45 -0.87 6.29
N ALA A 88 14.09 -0.08 5.27
CA ALA A 88 13.84 -0.58 3.93
C ALA A 88 15.11 -1.16 3.26
N VAL A 89 16.29 -0.60 3.56
CA VAL A 89 17.57 -1.18 3.13
C VAL A 89 17.82 -2.53 3.79
N ILE A 90 17.57 -2.66 5.10
CA ILE A 90 17.70 -3.94 5.82
C ILE A 90 16.78 -4.99 5.20
N GLU A 91 15.51 -4.65 5.00
CA GLU A 91 14.52 -5.50 4.33
C GLU A 91 15.03 -5.99 2.97
N MET A 92 15.51 -5.07 2.13
CA MET A 92 15.95 -5.42 0.79
C MET A 92 17.22 -6.28 0.78
N ILE A 93 18.15 -6.02 1.70
CA ILE A 93 19.36 -6.86 1.88
C ILE A 93 18.95 -8.30 2.22
N VAL A 94 18.06 -8.47 3.20
CA VAL A 94 17.61 -9.82 3.61
C VAL A 94 16.85 -10.50 2.49
N ILE A 95 15.96 -9.79 1.79
CA ILE A 95 15.20 -10.36 0.66
C ILE A 95 16.14 -10.84 -0.44
N VAL A 96 17.09 -10.01 -0.88
CA VAL A 96 18.03 -10.39 -1.95
C VAL A 96 18.94 -11.53 -1.48
N ALA A 97 19.46 -11.48 -0.25
CA ALA A 97 20.31 -12.54 0.29
C ALA A 97 19.58 -13.89 0.33
N GLN A 98 18.31 -13.90 0.76
CA GLN A 98 17.51 -15.12 0.79
C GLN A 98 17.19 -15.65 -0.62
N VAL A 99 16.93 -14.77 -1.58
CA VAL A 99 16.79 -15.14 -2.99
C VAL A 99 18.06 -15.78 -3.55
N VAL A 100 19.23 -15.21 -3.27
CA VAL A 100 20.51 -15.80 -3.69
C VAL A 100 20.69 -17.19 -3.09
N ARG A 101 20.32 -17.37 -1.81
CA ARG A 101 20.35 -18.65 -1.08
C ARG A 101 19.28 -19.67 -1.51
N GLY A 102 18.33 -19.30 -2.38
CA GLY A 102 17.23 -20.20 -2.75
C GLY A 102 16.18 -20.38 -1.65
N GLN A 103 16.04 -19.41 -0.75
CA GLN A 103 15.25 -19.51 0.48
C GLN A 103 14.14 -18.45 0.55
N THR A 104 13.03 -18.78 1.21
CA THR A 104 11.99 -17.80 1.53
C THR A 104 12.48 -16.85 2.62
N SER A 105 12.19 -15.56 2.49
CA SER A 105 12.59 -14.55 3.48
C SER A 105 11.57 -14.31 4.59
N HIS A 106 10.28 -14.51 4.30
CA HIS A 106 9.20 -14.36 5.29
C HIS A 106 8.73 -15.74 5.73
N PHE A 107 8.28 -15.85 6.98
CA PHE A 107 7.75 -17.06 7.62
C PHE A 107 8.79 -18.18 7.81
N ASN A 108 10.05 -17.97 7.39
CA ASN A 108 11.04 -19.05 7.33
C ASN A 108 11.83 -19.20 8.64
N GLY A 109 11.41 -20.16 9.46
CA GLY A 109 12.09 -20.62 10.68
C GLY A 109 12.81 -21.96 10.53
N THR A 110 13.03 -22.46 9.32
CA THR A 110 13.63 -23.79 9.06
C THR A 110 15.05 -23.98 9.57
N SER A 111 15.75 -22.89 9.92
CA SER A 111 17.08 -22.92 10.55
C SER A 111 17.25 -21.70 11.47
N PRO A 112 18.21 -21.72 12.42
CA PRO A 112 18.47 -20.58 13.29
C PRO A 112 18.76 -19.28 12.53
N LEU A 113 19.51 -19.37 11.42
CA LEU A 113 19.78 -18.21 10.57
C LEU A 113 18.51 -17.69 9.90
N ASN A 114 17.67 -18.57 9.34
CA ASN A 114 16.44 -18.15 8.66
C ASN A 114 15.47 -17.50 9.65
N GLY A 115 15.29 -18.09 10.83
CA GLY A 115 14.45 -17.52 11.88
C GLY A 115 14.95 -16.16 12.36
N ALA A 116 16.27 -16.01 12.53
CA ALA A 116 16.88 -14.72 12.89
C ALA A 116 16.64 -13.66 11.80
N LEU A 117 16.86 -14.00 10.53
CA LEU A 117 16.59 -13.09 9.41
C LEU A 117 15.11 -12.69 9.35
N PHE A 118 14.19 -13.64 9.51
CA PHE A 118 12.75 -13.35 9.55
C PHE A 118 12.39 -12.44 10.73
N SER A 119 12.99 -12.65 11.89
CA SER A 119 12.77 -11.81 13.08
C SER A 119 13.28 -10.39 12.88
N VAL A 120 14.45 -10.22 12.25
CA VAL A 120 15.00 -8.91 11.88
C VAL A 120 14.07 -8.17 10.92
N MET A 121 13.51 -8.85 9.92
CA MET A 121 12.51 -8.26 9.02
C MET A 121 11.26 -7.84 9.78
N GLY A 122 10.72 -8.71 10.65
CA GLY A 122 9.59 -8.39 11.51
C GLY A 122 9.82 -7.14 12.37
N ALA A 123 11.01 -6.98 12.95
CA ALA A 123 11.37 -5.76 13.68
C ALA A 123 11.52 -4.55 12.76
N ALA A 124 12.19 -4.70 11.62
CA ALA A 124 12.44 -3.62 10.66
C ALA A 124 11.13 -3.04 10.11
N ILE A 125 10.16 -3.88 9.73
CA ILE A 125 8.87 -3.40 9.22
C ILE A 125 8.07 -2.66 10.30
N MET A 126 8.14 -3.09 11.56
CA MET A 126 7.48 -2.39 12.67
C MET A 126 8.09 -1.01 12.93
N VAL A 127 9.42 -0.89 12.89
CA VAL A 127 10.11 0.40 13.02
C VAL A 127 9.80 1.30 11.83
N LEU A 128 9.82 0.76 10.60
CA LEU A 128 9.46 1.48 9.38
C LEU A 128 8.03 2.02 9.49
N PHE A 129 7.11 1.20 9.96
CA PHE A 129 5.70 1.56 10.17
C PHE A 129 5.52 2.68 11.19
N LEU A 130 6.19 2.61 12.34
CA LEU A 130 6.13 3.68 13.35
C LEU A 130 6.71 4.99 12.83
N ALA A 131 7.81 4.93 12.07
CA ALA A 131 8.37 6.10 11.41
C ALA A 131 7.41 6.66 10.33
N HIS A 132 6.71 5.79 9.59
CA HIS A 132 5.66 6.20 8.65
C HIS A 132 4.51 6.95 9.36
N LEU A 133 4.04 6.40 10.48
CA LEU A 133 3.01 7.04 11.30
C LEU A 133 3.49 8.41 11.79
N LEU A 134 4.76 8.54 12.20
CA LEU A 134 5.33 9.83 12.60
C LEU A 134 5.30 10.86 11.45
N VAL A 135 5.63 10.47 10.21
CA VAL A 135 5.48 11.36 9.04
C VAL A 135 4.03 11.81 8.89
N GLY A 136 3.09 10.89 9.02
CA GLY A 136 1.65 11.18 8.97
C GLY A 136 1.18 12.15 10.05
N VAL A 137 1.56 11.91 11.31
CA VAL A 137 1.25 12.78 12.45
C VAL A 137 1.81 14.19 12.24
N VAL A 138 3.05 14.31 11.76
CA VAL A 138 3.64 15.63 11.46
C VAL A 138 2.82 16.36 10.39
N LEU A 139 2.36 15.68 9.34
CA LEU A 139 1.54 16.28 8.28
C LEU A 139 0.18 16.75 8.79
N LEU A 140 -0.45 15.97 9.67
CA LEU A 140 -1.74 16.32 10.27
C LEU A 140 -1.60 17.55 11.20
N ILE A 141 -0.54 17.62 12.00
CA ILE A 141 -0.29 18.74 12.93
C ILE A 141 0.09 20.01 12.18
N ARG A 142 0.90 19.91 11.12
CA ARG A 142 1.43 21.08 10.39
C ARG A 142 0.44 21.75 9.44
N ARG A 143 -0.85 21.34 9.48
CA ARG A 143 -2.01 21.86 8.74
C ARG A 143 -1.72 22.15 7.27
N ILE A 144 -2.08 21.19 6.42
CA ILE A 144 -2.08 21.37 4.95
C ILE A 144 -3.14 22.43 4.59
N PRO A 145 -2.79 23.53 3.91
CA PRO A 145 -3.74 24.60 3.59
C PRO A 145 -4.91 24.15 2.71
N ASP A 146 -4.63 23.27 1.74
CA ASP A 146 -5.63 22.70 0.83
C ASP A 146 -6.41 21.57 1.52
N ARG A 147 -7.72 21.76 1.68
CA ARG A 147 -8.62 20.83 2.38
C ARG A 147 -8.78 19.50 1.64
N ALA A 148 -8.74 19.50 0.31
CA ALA A 148 -8.83 18.28 -0.46
C ALA A 148 -7.56 17.44 -0.27
N ALA A 149 -6.38 18.05 -0.38
CA ALA A 149 -5.10 17.41 -0.09
C ALA A 149 -5.03 16.91 1.36
N ALA A 150 -5.47 17.73 2.33
CA ALA A 150 -5.53 17.34 3.74
C ALA A 150 -6.42 16.11 3.95
N THR A 151 -7.60 16.09 3.33
CA THR A 151 -8.55 14.97 3.42
C THR A 151 -7.98 13.71 2.79
N ALA A 152 -7.37 13.82 1.61
CA ALA A 152 -6.78 12.70 0.89
C ALA A 152 -5.59 12.08 1.65
N VAL A 153 -4.71 12.92 2.21
CA VAL A 153 -3.58 12.46 3.02
C VAL A 153 -4.08 11.82 4.32
N GLY A 154 -5.05 12.44 5.00
CA GLY A 154 -5.61 11.90 6.24
C GLY A 154 -6.25 10.53 6.06
N TRP A 155 -7.13 10.38 5.07
CA TRP A 155 -7.70 9.06 4.74
C TRP A 155 -6.65 8.09 4.21
N GLY A 156 -5.72 8.53 3.36
CA GLY A 156 -4.67 7.67 2.82
C GLY A 156 -3.78 7.08 3.92
N LEU A 157 -3.42 7.87 4.91
CA LEU A 157 -2.70 7.42 6.11
C LEU A 157 -3.55 6.48 6.97
N GLY A 158 -4.78 6.85 7.29
CA GLY A 158 -5.65 6.01 8.12
C GLY A 158 -5.93 4.65 7.49
N LEU A 159 -6.14 4.62 6.17
CA LEU A 159 -6.39 3.38 5.43
C LEU A 159 -5.13 2.56 5.17
N SER A 160 -3.94 3.17 5.11
CA SER A 160 -2.69 2.39 5.08
C SER A 160 -2.46 1.66 6.41
N LEU A 161 -2.86 2.25 7.55
CA LEU A 161 -2.90 1.54 8.84
C LEU A 161 -3.87 0.35 8.78
N LEU A 162 -5.06 0.53 8.22
CA LEU A 162 -6.02 -0.56 8.01
C LEU A 162 -5.45 -1.66 7.11
N GLY A 163 -4.75 -1.29 6.03
CA GLY A 163 -4.03 -2.23 5.18
C GLY A 163 -2.97 -3.02 5.93
N MET A 164 -2.21 -2.37 6.82
CA MET A 164 -1.26 -3.07 7.70
C MET A 164 -1.94 -4.06 8.64
N LEU A 165 -3.07 -3.68 9.24
CA LEU A 165 -3.86 -4.59 10.08
C LEU A 165 -4.35 -5.81 9.31
N ALA A 166 -4.66 -5.67 8.01
CA ALA A 166 -5.04 -6.80 7.16
C ALA A 166 -3.92 -7.83 6.92
N ALA A 167 -2.65 -7.52 7.25
CA ALA A 167 -1.57 -8.50 7.24
C ALA A 167 -1.48 -9.33 8.53
N VAL A 168 -2.09 -8.90 9.64
CA VAL A 168 -2.02 -9.61 10.92
C VAL A 168 -2.46 -11.08 10.79
N PRO A 169 -3.55 -11.43 10.10
CA PRO A 169 -3.94 -12.83 9.97
C PRO A 169 -2.90 -13.71 9.28
N MET A 170 -1.98 -13.15 8.46
CA MET A 170 -0.97 -13.91 7.74
C MET A 170 0.12 -14.51 8.63
N VAL A 171 0.36 -13.91 9.79
CA VAL A 171 1.39 -14.33 10.75
C VAL A 171 0.81 -15.12 11.94
N LEU A 172 -0.52 -15.27 12.00
CA LEU A 172 -1.16 -16.01 13.08
C LEU A 172 -1.10 -17.52 12.83
N PRO A 173 -1.05 -18.36 13.89
CA PRO A 173 -1.02 -19.83 13.78
C PRO A 173 -2.25 -20.45 13.09
N MET A 174 -3.27 -19.64 12.76
CA MET A 174 -4.45 -20.08 12.01
C MET A 174 -4.13 -20.41 10.54
N GLN A 175 -2.93 -20.07 10.07
CA GLN A 175 -2.46 -20.27 8.69
C GLN A 175 -1.21 -21.16 8.72
N GLU A 176 -1.39 -22.45 9.01
CA GLU A 176 -0.30 -23.44 8.93
C GLU A 176 -0.09 -23.84 7.46
N PRO A 177 1.08 -23.54 6.85
CA PRO A 177 1.35 -23.88 5.45
C PRO A 177 1.61 -25.38 5.24
N GLY A 178 1.65 -26.19 6.31
CA GLY A 178 1.92 -27.63 6.24
C GLY A 178 3.39 -27.96 5.95
N ILE A 179 4.29 -27.01 6.16
CA ILE A 179 5.74 -27.16 5.94
C ILE A 179 6.46 -26.90 7.25
N ASP A 180 7.18 -27.89 7.76
CA ASP A 180 7.94 -27.78 9.00
C ASP A 180 8.90 -26.59 8.98
N GLY A 181 8.82 -25.76 10.02
CA GLY A 181 9.63 -24.57 10.14
C GLY A 181 9.17 -23.37 9.29
N ILE A 182 8.02 -23.44 8.60
CA ILE A 182 7.38 -22.26 8.02
C ILE A 182 6.16 -21.86 8.86
N SER A 183 6.18 -20.65 9.45
CA SER A 183 5.12 -20.17 10.34
C SER A 183 4.36 -18.99 9.72
N GLY A 184 3.18 -19.27 9.17
CA GLY A 184 2.31 -18.30 8.52
C GLY A 184 2.07 -18.58 7.04
N ALA A 185 1.01 -18.00 6.51
CA ALA A 185 0.61 -18.13 5.11
C ALA A 185 -0.24 -16.91 4.73
N HIS A 186 -0.46 -16.72 3.42
CA HIS A 186 -1.41 -15.71 2.96
C HIS A 186 -2.60 -16.28 2.21
N SER A 187 -2.53 -17.55 1.80
CA SER A 187 -3.61 -18.25 1.12
C SER A 187 -4.58 -18.85 2.14
N VAL A 188 -5.88 -18.72 1.86
CA VAL A 188 -6.97 -19.18 2.74
C VAL A 188 -7.78 -20.25 2.02
N GLY A 189 -8.00 -21.37 2.70
CA GLY A 189 -8.75 -22.51 2.16
C GLY A 189 -8.00 -23.35 1.12
N VAL A 190 -6.74 -23.02 0.84
CA VAL A 190 -5.83 -23.74 -0.08
C VAL A 190 -4.39 -23.67 0.42
N VAL A 191 -3.54 -24.57 -0.06
CA VAL A 191 -2.09 -24.58 0.25
C VAL A 191 -1.41 -23.34 -0.32
N ASP A 192 -0.50 -22.75 0.45
CA ASP A 192 0.26 -21.57 0.06
C ASP A 192 1.28 -21.88 -1.05
N GLY A 193 1.50 -20.93 -1.96
CA GLY A 193 2.40 -21.13 -3.11
C GLY A 193 1.77 -21.90 -4.29
N GLY A 194 0.45 -22.13 -4.26
CA GLY A 194 -0.32 -22.67 -5.39
C GLY A 194 -0.47 -21.70 -6.58
N SER A 195 -1.37 -22.01 -7.50
CA SER A 195 -1.60 -21.22 -8.72
C SER A 195 -2.02 -19.77 -8.42
N GLY A 196 -1.19 -18.81 -8.84
CA GLY A 196 -1.41 -17.38 -8.62
C GLY A 196 -1.61 -16.58 -9.90
N LEU A 197 -2.21 -15.40 -9.77
CA LEU A 197 -2.29 -14.41 -10.85
C LEU A 197 -0.88 -13.99 -11.32
N PRO A 198 -0.68 -13.71 -12.62
CA PRO A 198 0.59 -13.22 -13.13
C PRO A 198 1.05 -11.97 -12.39
N VAL A 199 2.37 -11.87 -12.20
CA VAL A 199 3.02 -10.80 -11.44
C VAL A 199 2.63 -10.84 -9.98
N VAL A 200 1.42 -10.46 -9.57
CA VAL A 200 1.05 -10.29 -8.14
C VAL A 200 1.07 -11.60 -7.34
N GLY A 201 0.80 -12.73 -7.98
CA GLY A 201 0.85 -14.06 -7.38
C GLY A 201 -0.35 -14.41 -6.51
N TRP A 202 -1.42 -13.61 -6.53
CA TRP A 202 -2.62 -13.83 -5.71
C TRP A 202 -3.33 -15.12 -6.08
N SER A 203 -3.75 -15.89 -5.08
CA SER A 203 -4.40 -17.18 -5.29
C SER A 203 -5.59 -17.10 -6.26
N THR A 204 -5.62 -18.03 -7.20
CA THR A 204 -6.71 -18.19 -8.19
C THR A 204 -7.69 -19.30 -7.83
N THR A 205 -7.39 -20.07 -6.78
CA THR A 205 -8.11 -21.26 -6.34
C THR A 205 -8.65 -21.16 -4.91
N GLY A 206 -8.12 -20.24 -4.09
CA GLY A 206 -8.64 -19.91 -2.77
C GLY A 206 -8.54 -18.42 -2.45
N GLY A 207 -8.77 -18.06 -1.19
CA GLY A 207 -8.65 -16.68 -0.71
C GLY A 207 -7.19 -16.25 -0.59
N ASP A 208 -6.94 -14.94 -0.66
CA ASP A 208 -5.59 -14.38 -0.52
C ASP A 208 -5.59 -13.07 0.28
N LEU A 209 -5.07 -13.13 1.50
CA LEU A 209 -5.04 -12.00 2.44
C LEU A 209 -4.20 -10.83 1.91
N ARG A 210 -3.26 -11.08 0.96
CA ARG A 210 -2.41 -10.01 0.41
C ARG A 210 -3.22 -8.99 -0.36
N ILE A 211 -4.40 -9.36 -0.86
CA ILE A 211 -5.23 -8.45 -1.64
C ILE A 211 -5.72 -7.30 -0.77
N GLY A 212 -6.36 -7.62 0.36
CA GLY A 212 -6.85 -6.61 1.31
C GLY A 212 -5.71 -5.75 1.86
N HIS A 213 -4.60 -6.39 2.25
CA HIS A 213 -3.39 -5.70 2.68
C HIS A 213 -2.85 -4.73 1.62
N PHE A 214 -2.64 -5.22 0.38
CA PHE A 214 -2.14 -4.44 -0.75
C PHE A 214 -3.04 -3.25 -1.04
N VAL A 215 -4.35 -3.49 -1.19
CA VAL A 215 -5.30 -2.41 -1.48
C VAL A 215 -5.28 -1.39 -0.35
N GLY A 216 -5.37 -1.79 0.91
CA GLY A 216 -5.34 -0.88 2.05
C GLY A 216 -4.06 -0.01 2.08
N LEU A 217 -2.89 -0.61 1.89
CA LEU A 217 -1.62 0.12 1.81
C LEU A 217 -1.62 1.17 0.70
N HIS A 218 -2.19 0.83 -0.46
CA HIS A 218 -2.20 1.70 -1.63
C HIS A 218 -3.17 2.88 -1.55
N ALA A 219 -3.97 2.99 -0.46
CA ALA A 219 -4.81 4.16 -0.21
C ALA A 219 -4.00 5.46 -0.15
N LEU A 220 -2.77 5.40 0.35
CA LEU A 220 -1.87 6.54 0.46
C LEU A 220 -1.41 7.08 -0.90
N GLN A 221 -1.44 6.27 -1.96
CA GLN A 221 -1.22 6.72 -3.32
C GLN A 221 -2.55 7.08 -4.00
N ALA A 222 -3.55 6.21 -3.89
CA ALA A 222 -4.81 6.34 -4.62
C ALA A 222 -5.58 7.63 -4.27
N LEU A 223 -5.70 7.97 -2.98
CA LEU A 223 -6.48 9.13 -2.57
C LEU A 223 -5.80 10.46 -2.91
N PRO A 224 -4.48 10.64 -2.72
CA PRO A 224 -3.77 11.78 -3.27
C PRO A 224 -3.87 11.93 -4.78
N ILE A 225 -3.75 10.84 -5.54
CA ILE A 225 -3.93 10.88 -6.99
C ILE A 225 -5.34 11.37 -7.32
N LEU A 226 -6.37 10.85 -6.65
CA LEU A 226 -7.75 11.31 -6.83
C LEU A 226 -7.90 12.80 -6.51
N ALA A 227 -7.28 13.29 -5.43
CA ALA A 227 -7.30 14.72 -5.10
C ALA A 227 -6.66 15.58 -6.19
N ILE A 228 -5.52 15.14 -6.76
CA ILE A 228 -4.85 15.81 -7.88
C ILE A 228 -5.75 15.81 -9.12
N LEU A 229 -6.39 14.68 -9.44
CA LEU A 229 -7.29 14.57 -10.59
C LEU A 229 -8.52 15.47 -10.43
N LEU A 230 -9.14 15.51 -9.24
CA LEU A 230 -10.26 16.40 -8.94
C LEU A 230 -9.84 17.87 -9.07
N SER A 231 -8.66 18.23 -8.56
CA SER A 231 -8.17 19.61 -8.65
C SER A 231 -7.80 20.03 -10.08
N ARG A 232 -7.33 19.09 -10.90
CA ARG A 232 -6.93 19.35 -12.29
C ARG A 232 -8.10 19.38 -13.27
N PHE A 233 -9.06 18.46 -13.12
CA PHE A 233 -10.11 18.23 -14.12
C PHE A 233 -11.50 18.66 -13.65
N ALA A 234 -11.76 18.66 -12.35
CA ALA A 234 -13.05 19.09 -11.79
C ALA A 234 -12.98 20.55 -11.30
N THR A 235 -12.45 21.45 -12.15
CA THR A 235 -12.20 22.87 -11.82
C THR A 235 -13.45 23.63 -11.42
N ARG A 236 -14.62 23.20 -11.93
CA ARG A 236 -15.93 23.75 -11.56
C ARG A 236 -16.39 23.39 -10.15
N LEU A 237 -15.77 22.41 -9.49
CA LEU A 237 -16.11 22.04 -8.11
C LEU A 237 -15.36 22.94 -7.14
N ASP A 238 -16.05 23.47 -6.14
CA ASP A 238 -15.42 24.18 -5.03
C ASP A 238 -14.61 23.21 -4.14
N GLU A 239 -13.70 23.78 -3.35
CA GLU A 239 -12.80 23.01 -2.49
C GLU A 239 -13.57 22.10 -1.51
N ARG A 240 -14.71 22.58 -0.99
CA ARG A 240 -15.54 21.83 -0.05
C ARG A 240 -16.20 20.61 -0.70
N THR A 241 -16.67 20.74 -1.95
CA THR A 241 -17.23 19.59 -2.69
C THR A 241 -16.13 18.58 -3.01
N ARG A 242 -14.94 19.01 -3.44
CA ARG A 242 -13.80 18.09 -3.68
C ARG A 242 -13.42 17.32 -2.41
N ALA A 243 -13.33 18.00 -1.27
CA ALA A 243 -13.07 17.36 0.01
C ALA A 243 -14.16 16.34 0.39
N ARG A 244 -15.44 16.68 0.20
CA ARG A 244 -16.55 15.74 0.45
C ARG A 244 -16.50 14.51 -0.46
N LEU A 245 -16.16 14.69 -1.74
CA LEU A 245 -15.97 13.56 -2.65
C LEU A 245 -14.81 12.66 -2.21
N LEU A 246 -13.73 13.23 -1.69
CA LEU A 246 -12.62 12.47 -1.11
C LEU A 246 -13.02 11.72 0.17
N VAL A 247 -13.92 12.26 0.99
CA VAL A 247 -14.48 11.52 2.13
C VAL A 247 -15.30 10.32 1.65
N VAL A 248 -16.16 10.49 0.64
CA VAL A 248 -16.93 9.40 0.04
C VAL A 248 -15.99 8.34 -0.54
N ALA A 249 -14.96 8.75 -1.30
CA ALA A 249 -13.98 7.86 -1.87
C ALA A 249 -13.16 7.12 -0.80
N GLY A 250 -12.71 7.82 0.25
CA GLY A 250 -11.98 7.23 1.37
C GLY A 250 -12.81 6.20 2.12
N ALA A 251 -14.07 6.52 2.44
CA ALA A 251 -14.99 5.58 3.08
C ALA A 251 -15.23 4.34 2.20
N ALA A 252 -15.51 4.54 0.90
CA ALA A 252 -15.70 3.44 -0.03
C ALA A 252 -14.45 2.56 -0.17
N TYR A 253 -13.27 3.16 -0.22
CA TYR A 253 -11.98 2.47 -0.29
C TYR A 253 -11.70 1.65 0.98
N GLY A 254 -12.03 2.20 2.15
CA GLY A 254 -11.94 1.49 3.43
C GLY A 254 -12.87 0.28 3.48
N VAL A 255 -14.14 0.44 3.09
CA VAL A 255 -15.08 -0.68 3.00
C VAL A 255 -14.60 -1.72 1.98
N LEU A 256 -14.08 -1.29 0.82
CA LEU A 256 -13.50 -2.21 -0.16
C LEU A 256 -12.33 -3.01 0.42
N THR A 257 -11.45 -2.36 1.19
CA THR A 257 -10.31 -3.02 1.85
C THR A 257 -10.77 -4.11 2.82
N VAL A 258 -11.81 -3.82 3.63
CA VAL A 258 -12.42 -4.79 4.53
C VAL A 258 -13.10 -5.91 3.75
N LEU A 259 -13.88 -5.59 2.71
CA LEU A 259 -14.57 -6.58 1.88
C LEU A 259 -13.60 -7.55 1.20
N LEU A 260 -12.47 -7.06 0.68
CA LEU A 260 -11.45 -7.90 0.05
C LEU A 260 -10.78 -8.82 1.07
N THR A 261 -10.53 -8.32 2.28
CA THR A 261 -9.99 -9.13 3.40
C THR A 261 -11.00 -10.19 3.83
N TRP A 262 -12.29 -9.81 3.94
CA TRP A 262 -13.38 -10.71 4.26
C TRP A 262 -13.60 -11.78 3.18
N GLN A 263 -13.56 -11.41 1.90
CA GLN A 263 -13.60 -12.35 0.77
C GLN A 263 -12.46 -13.38 0.87
N ALA A 264 -11.24 -12.90 1.14
CA ALA A 264 -10.09 -13.78 1.33
C ALA A 264 -10.30 -14.74 2.52
N LEU A 265 -10.77 -14.25 3.66
CA LEU A 265 -11.07 -15.08 4.84
C LEU A 265 -12.15 -16.13 4.60
N ARG A 266 -13.03 -15.92 3.61
CA ARG A 266 -14.01 -16.91 3.15
C ARG A 266 -13.43 -17.97 2.20
N GLY A 267 -12.11 -17.93 1.94
CA GLY A 267 -11.44 -18.84 1.01
C GLY A 267 -11.80 -18.60 -0.45
N GLN A 268 -12.31 -17.42 -0.80
CA GLN A 268 -12.77 -17.14 -2.17
C GLN A 268 -11.66 -16.50 -3.01
N PRO A 269 -11.37 -17.04 -4.21
CA PRO A 269 -10.53 -16.36 -5.19
C PRO A 269 -11.09 -14.99 -5.55
N LEU A 270 -10.20 -14.03 -5.81
CA LEU A 270 -10.58 -12.66 -6.19
C LEU A 270 -11.56 -12.64 -7.38
N LEU A 271 -11.25 -13.44 -8.39
CA LEU A 271 -11.97 -13.46 -9.67
C LEU A 271 -13.11 -14.49 -9.74
N ARG A 272 -13.38 -15.20 -8.64
CA ARG A 272 -14.52 -16.13 -8.54
C ARG A 272 -15.31 -15.90 -7.24
N PRO A 273 -15.82 -14.68 -6.99
CA PRO A 273 -16.65 -14.40 -5.84
C PRO A 273 -18.00 -15.12 -5.94
N ASP A 274 -18.57 -15.48 -4.80
CA ASP A 274 -19.94 -15.99 -4.75
C ASP A 274 -20.99 -14.87 -4.78
N ALA A 275 -22.27 -15.27 -4.80
CA ALA A 275 -23.39 -14.33 -4.84
C ALA A 275 -23.42 -13.35 -3.66
N VAL A 276 -22.99 -13.78 -2.46
CA VAL A 276 -22.96 -12.92 -1.27
C VAL A 276 -21.88 -11.84 -1.41
N THR A 277 -20.69 -12.23 -1.86
CA THR A 277 -19.59 -11.27 -2.13
C THR A 277 -19.97 -10.29 -3.23
N LEU A 278 -20.58 -10.77 -4.32
CA LEU A 278 -21.07 -9.92 -5.41
C LEU A 278 -22.14 -8.95 -4.93
N ALA A 279 -23.10 -9.39 -4.10
CA ALA A 279 -24.12 -8.54 -3.53
C ALA A 279 -23.52 -7.45 -2.62
N ALA A 280 -22.52 -7.79 -1.80
CA ALA A 280 -21.82 -6.81 -0.95
C ALA A 280 -21.07 -5.75 -1.77
N VAL A 281 -20.40 -6.15 -2.85
CA VAL A 281 -19.73 -5.22 -3.78
C VAL A 281 -20.76 -4.34 -4.50
N ALA A 282 -21.87 -4.91 -4.98
CA ALA A 282 -22.94 -4.15 -5.61
C ALA A 282 -23.54 -3.11 -4.66
N ALA A 283 -23.79 -3.49 -3.41
CA ALA A 283 -24.26 -2.58 -2.37
C ALA A 283 -23.28 -1.44 -2.13
N LEU A 284 -21.98 -1.73 -2.05
CA LEU A 284 -20.93 -0.70 -1.93
C LEU A 284 -20.94 0.26 -3.12
N VAL A 285 -21.05 -0.24 -4.35
CA VAL A 285 -21.10 0.59 -5.56
C VAL A 285 -22.32 1.50 -5.54
N VAL A 286 -23.52 0.97 -5.25
CA VAL A 286 -24.77 1.75 -5.17
C VAL A 286 -24.68 2.82 -4.08
N ALA A 287 -24.19 2.46 -2.89
CA ALA A 287 -24.02 3.41 -1.79
C ALA A 287 -23.04 4.54 -2.16
N THR A 288 -21.92 4.18 -2.80
CA THR A 288 -20.89 5.15 -3.23
C THR A 288 -21.41 6.08 -4.32
N ALA A 289 -22.12 5.56 -5.32
CA ALA A 289 -22.74 6.34 -6.38
C ALA A 289 -23.82 7.28 -5.81
N THR A 290 -24.66 6.78 -4.90
CA THR A 290 -25.70 7.58 -4.23
C THR A 290 -25.09 8.71 -3.41
N ALA A 291 -24.09 8.42 -2.57
CA ALA A 291 -23.39 9.42 -1.77
C ALA A 291 -22.71 10.49 -2.65
N THR A 292 -22.08 10.06 -3.76
CA THR A 292 -21.49 10.96 -4.75
C THR A 292 -22.54 11.86 -5.39
N GLY A 293 -23.67 11.31 -5.83
CA GLY A 293 -24.80 12.06 -6.39
C GLY A 293 -25.37 13.08 -5.41
N LEU A 294 -25.51 12.73 -4.13
CA LEU A 294 -25.96 13.64 -3.08
C LEU A 294 -24.98 14.79 -2.83
N VAL A 295 -23.68 14.53 -2.84
CA VAL A 295 -22.64 15.56 -2.72
C VAL A 295 -22.72 16.54 -3.90
N LEU A 296 -22.90 16.04 -5.12
CA LEU A 296 -22.99 16.88 -6.32
C LEU A 296 -24.32 17.64 -6.41
N ALA A 297 -25.44 17.04 -6.01
CA ALA A 297 -26.76 17.67 -6.05
C ALA A 297 -26.88 18.84 -5.06
N ARG A 298 -26.26 18.74 -3.87
CA ARG A 298 -26.22 19.81 -2.87
C ARG A 298 -25.53 21.09 -3.36
N ARG A 299 -24.74 21.03 -4.45
CA ARG A 299 -24.14 22.21 -5.09
C ARG A 299 -25.13 22.97 -5.97
N ARG A 300 -26.03 22.28 -6.68
CA ARG A 300 -26.98 22.95 -7.61
C ARG A 300 -27.99 23.83 -6.88
N ARG A 301 -28.38 23.46 -5.65
CA ARG A 301 -29.34 24.22 -4.84
C ARG A 301 -28.88 25.64 -4.44
N PRO A 302 -27.65 25.87 -3.94
CA PRO A 302 -27.17 27.22 -3.62
C PRO A 302 -26.97 28.11 -4.87
N GLU A 303 -26.63 27.55 -6.03
CA GLU A 303 -26.55 28.35 -7.28
C GLU A 303 -27.94 28.84 -7.74
N LEU A 304 -28.99 28.03 -7.57
CA LEU A 304 -30.38 28.42 -7.89
C LEU A 304 -30.98 29.40 -6.88
N ALA A 305 -30.63 29.31 -5.59
CA ALA A 305 -31.13 30.20 -4.54
C ALA A 305 -30.49 31.61 -4.58
N LEU A 306 -29.35 31.78 -5.25
CA LEU A 306 -28.71 33.09 -5.48
C LEU A 306 -29.15 33.74 -6.80
N ALA A 307 -29.89 33.02 -7.64
CA ALA A 307 -30.38 33.47 -8.94
C ALA A 307 -31.89 33.80 -8.95
N ALA A 308 -32.57 33.62 -7.81
CA ALA A 308 -33.97 33.96 -7.56
C ALA A 308 -34.05 35.13 -6.57
#